data_AF-A0A1H9USR7-F1
#
_entry.id   AF-A0A1H9USR7-F1
#
_cell.length_a   1.000
_cell.length_b   1.000
_cell.length_c   1.000
_cell.angle_alpha   90.00
_cell.angle_beta   90.00
_cell.angle_gamma   90.00
#
_symmetry.space_group_name_H-M   'P 1'
#
loop_
_entity.id
_entity.type
_entity.pdbx_description
1 polymer ?
#
loop_
_entity_poly.entity_id
_entity_poly.type
_entity_poly.pdbx_seq_one_letter_code
_entity_poly.pdbx_strand_id
1 'polypeptide(L)'
;MLSNVKYIGDSYVNTTEGEYHYSNHHPAIILPKIFDTVQSIKVSRSNIIENPDGTTSKKHTKYSGKRVVHETVDIEQLKYDLGFEEIIPPQD
;
A
#
# COMPACT_ATOMS: atom_id res chain seq x y z
N MET A 1 5.16 10.63 -9.66
CA MET A 1 4.84 11.63 -8.62
C MET A 1 3.63 11.15 -7.81
N LEU A 2 3.83 10.34 -6.77
CA LEU A 2 2.75 9.94 -5.84
C LEU A 2 3.16 10.07 -4.36
N SER A 3 4.40 10.49 -4.10
CA SER A 3 4.98 10.63 -2.77
C SER A 3 5.12 12.08 -2.32
N ASN A 4 4.48 13.02 -3.03
CA ASN A 4 4.55 14.44 -2.66
C ASN A 4 3.52 14.72 -1.56
N VAL A 5 4.01 15.08 -0.37
CA VAL A 5 3.17 15.37 0.79
C VAL A 5 2.27 16.60 0.61
N LYS A 6 2.53 17.45 -0.39
CA LYS A 6 1.60 18.54 -0.73
C LYS A 6 0.19 18.02 -1.00
N TYR A 7 0.04 16.79 -1.49
CA TYR A 7 -1.30 16.23 -1.71
C TYR A 7 -2.13 16.08 -0.42
N ILE A 8 -1.49 15.97 0.74
CA ILE A 8 -2.14 15.90 2.06
C ILE A 8 -2.18 17.25 2.80
N GLY A 9 -1.75 18.34 2.15
CA GLY A 9 -1.72 19.69 2.72
C GLY A 9 -0.44 20.05 3.46
N ASP A 10 0.55 19.15 3.47
CA ASP A 10 1.83 19.35 4.15
C ASP A 10 2.92 19.85 3.20
N SER A 11 3.85 20.65 3.72
CA SER A 11 5.00 21.12 2.96
C SER A 11 6.31 20.94 3.71
N TYR A 12 7.33 20.48 3.00
CA TYR A 12 8.72 20.49 3.44
C TYR A 12 9.51 21.50 2.63
N VAL A 13 10.35 22.28 3.30
CA VAL A 13 11.28 23.22 2.68
C VAL A 13 12.68 22.96 3.21
N ASN A 14 13.58 22.56 2.32
CA ASN A 14 14.99 22.38 2.63
C ASN A 14 15.73 23.69 2.45
N THR A 15 16.40 24.13 3.52
CA THR A 15 17.21 25.34 3.59
C THR A 15 18.64 24.96 4.01
N THR A 16 19.61 25.87 3.85
CA THR A 16 20.98 25.68 4.36
C THR A 16 21.05 25.42 5.86
N GLU A 17 20.03 25.89 6.61
CA GLU A 17 19.94 25.78 8.08
C GLU A 17 19.16 24.54 8.56
N GLY A 18 18.49 23.81 7.65
CA GLY A 18 17.73 22.62 7.98
C GLY A 18 16.49 22.38 7.12
N GLU A 19 15.74 21.33 7.47
CA GLU A 19 14.44 21.00 6.86
C GLU A 19 13.30 21.54 7.75
N TYR A 20 12.42 22.34 7.16
CA TYR A 20 11.23 22.87 7.84
C TYR A 20 9.99 22.13 7.36
N HIS A 21 9.21 21.61 8.29
CA HIS A 21 7.89 21.01 8.04
C HIS A 21 6.80 21.97 8.48
N TYR A 22 5.89 22.30 7.57
CA TYR A 22 4.67 23.04 7.87
C TYR A 22 3.46 22.17 7.55
N SER A 23 2.72 21.79 8.59
CA SER A 23 1.50 21.01 8.45
C SER A 23 0.31 21.91 8.12
N ASN A 24 -0.62 21.40 7.32
CA ASN A 24 -1.82 22.14 6.89
C ASN A 24 -1.50 23.52 6.28
N HIS A 25 -0.44 23.59 5.46
CA HIS A 25 -0.05 24.79 4.71
C HIS A 25 -1.14 25.25 3.74
N HIS A 26 -1.88 24.29 3.17
CA HIS A 26 -2.94 24.53 2.21
C HIS A 26 -3.98 23.41 2.27
N PRO A 27 -5.17 23.62 1.69
CA PRO A 27 -6.20 22.58 1.65
C PRO A 27 -5.66 21.29 1.00
N ALA A 28 -5.87 20.17 1.69
CA ALA A 28 -5.48 18.85 1.20
C ALA A 28 -6.33 18.47 -0.03
N ILE A 29 -5.69 17.86 -1.03
CA ILE A 29 -6.37 17.34 -2.22
C ILE A 29 -6.88 15.92 -1.94
N ILE A 30 -6.13 15.13 -1.18
CA ILE A 30 -6.49 13.79 -0.73
C ILE A 30 -6.29 13.64 0.77
N LEU A 31 -6.99 12.68 1.37
CA LEU A 31 -6.84 12.36 2.78
C LEU A 31 -5.47 11.68 3.05
N PRO A 32 -4.83 11.93 4.21
CA PRO A 32 -3.59 11.26 4.61
C PRO A 32 -3.67 9.74 4.51
N LYS A 33 -4.78 9.14 4.94
CA LYS A 33 -5.01 7.69 4.84
C LYS A 33 -4.92 7.15 3.42
N ILE A 34 -5.42 7.90 2.43
CA ILE A 34 -5.36 7.50 1.02
C ILE A 34 -3.92 7.60 0.53
N PHE A 35 -3.21 8.66 0.90
CA PHE A 35 -1.80 8.83 0.60
C PHE A 35 -0.97 7.66 1.15
N ASP A 36 -1.15 7.31 2.43
CA ASP A 36 -0.43 6.19 3.06
C ASP A 36 -0.70 4.87 2.35
N THR A 37 -1.96 4.61 2.01
CA THR A 37 -2.35 3.41 1.26
C THR A 37 -1.63 3.32 -0.07
N VAL A 38 -1.57 4.42 -0.84
CA VAL A 38 -0.84 4.49 -2.12
C VAL A 38 0.65 4.25 -1.92
N GLN A 39 1.23 4.79 -0.85
CA GLN A 39 2.63 4.62 -0.53
C GLN A 39 2.95 3.15 -0.17
N SER A 40 2.10 2.47 0.59
CA SER A 40 2.22 1.03 0.86
C SER A 40 2.13 0.20 -0.43
N ILE A 41 1.20 0.52 -1.34
CA ILE A 41 1.08 -0.15 -2.64
C ILE A 41 2.33 0.11 -3.51
N LYS A 42 2.88 1.32 -3.48
CA LYS A 42 4.10 1.66 -4.21
C LYS A 42 5.28 0.82 -3.72
N VAL A 43 5.42 0.65 -2.41
CA VAL A 43 6.47 -0.20 -1.80
C VAL A 43 6.24 -1.67 -2.17
N SER A 44 5.01 -2.18 -2.07
CA SER A 44 4.71 -3.58 -2.41
C SER A 44 4.99 -3.90 -3.88
N ARG A 45 4.74 -2.95 -4.78
CA ARG A 45 5.08 -3.03 -6.20
C ARG A 45 6.56 -2.75 -6.50
N SER A 46 7.32 -2.20 -5.57
CA SER A 46 8.75 -2.00 -5.83
C SER A 46 9.45 -3.35 -5.99
N ASN A 47 10.37 -3.45 -6.95
CA ASN A 47 11.28 -4.59 -7.06
C ASN A 47 12.49 -4.46 -6.13
N ILE A 48 12.59 -3.36 -5.39
CA ILE A 48 13.68 -3.10 -4.46
C ILE A 48 13.19 -3.51 -3.06
N ILE A 49 14.01 -4.27 -2.35
CA ILE A 49 13.85 -4.62 -0.94
C ILE A 49 14.94 -3.86 -0.19
N GLU A 50 14.54 -3.11 0.83
CA GLU A 50 15.46 -2.51 1.78
C GLU A 50 15.75 -3.53 2.88
N ASN A 51 17.02 -3.90 3.03
CA ASN A 51 17.45 -4.82 4.07
C ASN A 51 17.64 -4.05 5.39
N PRO A 52 17.58 -4.74 6.54
CA PRO A 52 17.81 -4.13 7.86
C PRO A 52 19.14 -3.38 7.97
N ASP A 53 20.16 -3.86 7.25
CA ASP A 53 21.51 -3.29 7.25
C ASP A 53 21.65 -2.02 6.38
N GLY A 54 20.53 -1.47 5.89
CA GLY A 54 20.50 -0.29 5.02
C GLY A 54 20.90 -0.56 3.56
N THR A 55 21.21 -1.82 3.21
CA THR A 55 21.51 -2.21 1.83
C THR A 55 20.23 -2.48 1.03
N THR A 56 20.25 -2.20 -0.26
CA THR A 56 19.12 -2.48 -1.15
C THR A 56 19.38 -3.74 -1.97
N SER A 57 18.46 -4.70 -1.94
CA SER A 57 18.48 -5.89 -2.80
C SER A 57 17.30 -5.86 -3.79
N LYS A 58 17.37 -6.67 -4.85
CA LYS A 58 16.27 -6.80 -5.82
C LYS A 58 15.46 -8.05 -5.50
N LYS A 59 14.14 -7.96 -5.59
CA LYS A 59 13.24 -9.11 -5.54
C LYS A 59 13.67 -10.14 -6.59
N HIS A 60 13.70 -11.40 -6.19
CA HIS A 60 13.97 -12.52 -7.09
C HIS A 60 12.85 -12.66 -8.16
N THR A 61 11.62 -12.31 -7.78
CA THR A 61 10.47 -12.27 -8.68
C THR A 61 10.61 -11.11 -9.66
N LYS A 62 10.85 -11.44 -10.93
CA LYS A 62 10.85 -10.47 -12.02
C LYS A 62 9.43 -10.19 -12.46
N TYR A 63 9.17 -8.96 -12.89
CA TYR A 63 7.98 -8.66 -13.68
C TYR A 63 8.00 -9.52 -14.94
N SER A 64 7.13 -10.52 -14.97
CA SER A 64 6.86 -11.28 -16.19
C SER A 64 5.87 -10.46 -17.02
N GLY A 65 6.22 -10.12 -18.26
CA GLY A 65 5.28 -9.52 -19.21
C GLY A 65 4.13 -10.47 -19.59
N LYS A 66 4.18 -11.73 -19.15
CA LYS A 66 3.07 -12.68 -19.32
C LYS A 66 1.98 -12.33 -18.32
N ARG A 67 0.80 -11.95 -18.82
CA ARG A 67 -0.42 -11.87 -18.03
C ARG A 67 -0.71 -13.26 -17.46
N VAL A 68 -0.35 -13.48 -16.20
CA VAL A 68 -0.94 -14.56 -15.41
C VAL A 68 -2.25 -13.98 -14.91
N VAL A 69 -3.36 -14.35 -15.55
CA VAL A 69 -4.69 -14.11 -14.99
C VAL A 69 -4.72 -14.93 -13.70
N HIS A 70 -4.48 -14.28 -12.55
CA HIS A 70 -4.90 -14.89 -11.30
C HIS A 70 -6.42 -14.84 -11.35
N GLU A 71 -7.03 -15.99 -11.57
CA GLU A 71 -8.45 -16.17 -11.27
C GLU A 71 -8.62 -15.78 -9.81
N THR A 72 -9.18 -14.59 -9.57
CA THR A 72 -9.60 -14.21 -8.24
C THR A 72 -10.80 -15.09 -7.95
N VAL A 73 -10.55 -16.20 -7.26
CA VAL A 73 -11.66 -17.06 -6.89
C VAL A 73 -12.42 -16.35 -5.79
N ASP A 74 -13.70 -16.08 -6.04
CA ASP A 74 -14.60 -15.53 -5.05
C ASP A 74 -14.74 -16.55 -3.92
N ILE A 75 -14.07 -16.27 -2.80
CA ILE A 75 -14.00 -17.18 -1.66
C ILE A 75 -15.40 -17.40 -1.07
N GLU A 76 -16.29 -16.41 -1.15
CA GLU A 76 -17.65 -16.52 -0.64
C GLU A 76 -18.48 -17.46 -1.52
N GLN A 77 -18.40 -17.30 -2.84
CA GLN A 77 -19.05 -18.21 -3.79
C GLN A 77 -18.52 -19.64 -3.67
N LEU A 78 -17.20 -19.83 -3.51
CA LEU A 78 -16.60 -21.15 -3.30
C LEU A 78 -17.10 -21.83 -2.02
N LYS A 79 -17.20 -21.08 -0.92
CA LYS A 79 -17.69 -21.63 0.36
C LYS A 79 -19.14 -22.11 0.22
N TYR A 80 -19.96 -21.35 -0.51
CA TYR A 80 -21.33 -21.71 -0.85
C TYR A 80 -21.36 -22.98 -1.72
N ASP A 81 -20.59 -23.03 -2.80
CA ASP A 81 -20.57 -24.16 -3.74
C ASP A 81 -20.01 -25.46 -3.11
N LEU A 82 -19.07 -25.33 -2.18
CA LEU A 82 -18.47 -26.44 -1.42
C LEU A 82 -19.30 -26.85 -0.20
N GLY A 83 -20.44 -26.18 0.07
CA GLY A 83 -21.34 -26.53 1.15
C GLY A 83 -20.74 -26.38 2.55
N PHE A 84 -19.81 -25.43 2.73
CA PHE A 84 -19.32 -25.08 4.07
C PHE A 84 -20.41 -24.25 4.77
N GLU A 85 -21.36 -24.92 5.42
CA GLU A 85 -22.26 -24.25 6.35
C GLU A 85 -21.48 -23.81 7.59
N GLU A 86 -21.64 -22.54 7.99
CA GLU A 86 -21.17 -22.10 9.31
C GLU A 86 -21.94 -22.90 10.36
N ILE A 87 -21.23 -23.78 11.06
CA ILE A 87 -21.74 -24.47 12.25
C ILE A 87 -21.99 -23.37 13.29
N ILE A 88 -23.22 -22.88 13.38
CA ILE A 88 -23.64 -21.98 14.45
C ILE A 88 -23.58 -22.83 15.74
N PRO A 89 -22.68 -22.53 16.69
CA PRO A 89 -22.66 -23.26 17.94
C PRO A 89 -23.99 -23.05 18.66
N PRO A 90 -24.56 -24.11 19.27
CA PRO A 90 -25.80 -23.99 20.02
C PRO A 90 -25.66 -22.86 21.04
N GLN A 91 -26.62 -21.95 21.04
CA GLN A 91 -26.71 -20.91 22.04
C GLN A 91 -27.33 -21.56 23.29
N ASP A 92 -26.50 -21.76 24.31
CA ASP A 92 -26.93 -22.18 25.65
C ASP A 92 -27.76 -21.09 26.34
#